data_AF-A0A5J9W6S8-F1
#
_entry.id   AF-A0A5J9W6S8-F1
#
_cell.length_a   1.000
_cell.length_b   1.000
_cell.length_c   1.000
_cell.angle_alpha   90.00
_cell.angle_beta   90.00
_cell.angle_gamma   90.00
#
_symmetry.space_group_name_H-M   'P 1'
#
loop_
_entity.id
_entity.type
_entity.pdbx_description
1 polymer ?
#
loop_
_entity_poly.entity_id
_entity_poly.type
_entity_poly.pdbx_seq_one_letter_code
_entity_poly.pdbx_strand_id
1 'polypeptide(L)'
;PHLRFGSTAAGAISVENYTFDQAVARKALATMIILHEYPLSMVDHVGFRSFCSALQPLFKIGTRNTMRKDIMEQYGLEKKKAIEYMAGISSRVAVTTDMWTSDNQKRGCNDYVTCCILLVLCSHEP
;
A
#
# COMPACT_ATOMS: atom_id res chain seq x y z
N PRO A 1 8.54 -12.85 -7.86
CA PRO A 1 9.93 -13.33 -7.62
C PRO A 1 9.92 -14.73 -6.97
N HIS A 2 10.20 -15.77 -7.75
CA HIS A 2 10.30 -17.15 -7.26
C HIS A 2 11.71 -17.40 -6.73
N LEU A 3 11.88 -17.34 -5.41
CA LEU A 3 13.10 -17.79 -4.75
C LEU A 3 13.24 -19.31 -4.95
N ARG A 4 14.30 -19.73 -5.63
CA ARG A 4 14.65 -21.14 -5.79
C ARG A 4 15.64 -21.54 -4.71
N PHE A 5 15.25 -22.56 -3.96
CA PHE A 5 16.04 -23.11 -2.86
C PHE A 5 16.57 -24.49 -3.29
N GLY A 6 17.89 -24.65 -3.29
CA GLY A 6 18.56 -25.95 -3.36
C GLY A 6 18.87 -26.47 -1.96
N SER A 7 18.63 -27.75 -1.70
CA SER A 7 19.05 -28.39 -0.45
C SER A 7 20.44 -29.00 -0.62
N THR A 8 21.40 -28.60 0.22
CA THR A 8 22.74 -29.22 0.27
C THR A 8 22.83 -30.19 1.46
N ALA A 9 23.62 -31.26 1.30
CA ALA A 9 23.68 -32.43 2.20
C ALA A 9 24.01 -32.15 3.68
N ALA A 10 24.39 -30.92 4.04
CA ALA A 10 24.68 -30.49 5.41
C ALA A 10 23.57 -29.62 6.04
N GLY A 11 22.36 -29.60 5.47
CA GLY A 11 21.25 -28.74 5.94
C GLY A 11 21.40 -27.26 5.55
N ALA A 12 22.45 -26.91 4.82
CA ALA A 12 22.61 -25.60 4.21
C ALA A 12 21.70 -25.48 2.98
N ILE A 13 20.80 -24.50 3.00
CA ILE A 13 19.93 -24.17 1.86
C ILE A 13 20.69 -23.17 0.99
N SER A 14 20.99 -23.55 -0.26
CA SER A 14 21.57 -22.63 -1.24
C SER A 14 20.45 -21.86 -1.94
N VAL A 15 20.45 -20.53 -1.82
CA VAL A 15 19.50 -19.63 -2.50
C VAL A 15 20.14 -19.19 -3.82
N GLU A 16 19.47 -19.42 -4.95
CA GLU A 16 19.88 -18.81 -6.23
C GLU A 16 19.83 -17.27 -6.13
N ASN A 17 20.66 -16.57 -6.92
CA ASN A 17 20.86 -15.11 -6.87
C ASN A 17 19.57 -14.31 -6.61
N TYR A 18 19.36 -13.91 -5.35
CA TYR A 18 18.28 -13.03 -4.95
C TYR A 18 18.72 -11.57 -5.12
N THR A 19 18.02 -10.84 -5.98
CA THR A 19 18.17 -9.39 -6.10
C THR A 19 17.07 -8.69 -5.31
N PHE A 20 17.47 -7.91 -4.32
CA PHE A 20 16.54 -7.09 -3.57
C PHE A 20 16.11 -5.86 -4.37
N ASP A 21 14.81 -5.74 -4.63
CA ASP A 21 14.22 -4.54 -5.20
C ASP A 21 13.50 -3.73 -4.10
N GLN A 22 14.07 -2.57 -3.80
CA GLN A 22 13.53 -1.67 -2.79
C GLN A 22 12.18 -1.05 -3.17
N ALA A 23 11.94 -0.81 -4.47
CA ALA A 23 10.68 -0.23 -4.93
C ALA A 23 9.51 -1.20 -4.68
N VAL A 24 9.73 -2.49 -4.89
CA VAL A 24 8.74 -3.54 -4.60
C VAL A 24 8.42 -3.58 -3.10
N ALA A 25 9.43 -3.55 -2.23
CA ALA A 25 9.23 -3.55 -0.79
C ALA A 25 8.50 -2.29 -0.30
N ARG A 26 8.82 -1.11 -0.83
CA ARG A 26 8.12 0.14 -0.51
C ARG A 26 6.65 0.11 -0.93
N LYS A 27 6.35 -0.41 -2.12
CA LYS A 27 4.98 -0.57 -2.60
C LYS A 27 4.17 -1.53 -1.71
N ALA A 28 4.79 -2.65 -1.28
CA ALA A 28 4.15 -3.58 -0.35
C ALA A 28 3.86 -2.92 1.01
N LEU A 29 4.81 -2.14 1.55
CA LEU A 29 4.62 -1.38 2.78
C LEU A 29 3.49 -0.35 2.66
N ALA A 30 3.47 0.45 1.57
CA ALA A 30 2.40 1.42 1.31
C ALA A 30 1.03 0.73 1.21
N THR A 31 0.96 -0.40 0.51
CA THR A 31 -0.27 -1.19 0.37
C THR A 31 -0.75 -1.72 1.73
N MET A 32 0.16 -2.20 2.58
CA MET A 32 -0.18 -2.65 3.94
C MET A 32 -0.72 -1.51 4.80
N ILE A 33 -0.12 -0.32 4.72
CA ILE A 33 -0.59 0.87 5.45
C ILE A 33 -2.00 1.25 5.03
N ILE A 34 -2.29 1.26 3.73
CA ILE A 34 -3.62 1.58 3.19
C ILE A 34 -4.63 0.51 3.60
N LEU A 35 -4.31 -0.77 3.39
CA LEU A 35 -5.24 -1.89 3.61
C LEU A 35 -5.68 -2.04 5.07
N HIS A 36 -4.77 -1.77 6.01
CA HIS A 36 -5.03 -1.91 7.45
C HIS A 36 -5.19 -0.56 8.16
N GLU A 37 -5.30 0.53 7.41
CA GLU A 37 -5.47 1.89 7.92
C GLU A 37 -4.43 2.28 8.99
N TYR A 38 -3.20 1.79 8.84
CA TYR A 38 -2.18 2.04 9.84
C TYR A 38 -1.79 3.53 9.90
N PRO A 39 -1.54 4.08 11.10
CA PRO A 39 -1.03 5.44 11.20
C PRO A 39 0.37 5.52 10.56
N LEU A 40 0.63 6.58 9.80
CA LEU A 40 1.93 6.78 9.16
C LEU A 40 3.09 6.81 10.17
N SER A 41 2.84 7.18 11.44
CA SER A 41 3.85 7.15 12.49
C SER A 41 4.45 5.76 12.75
N MET A 42 3.76 4.69 12.37
CA MET A 42 4.27 3.32 12.53
C MET A 42 5.64 3.11 11.87
N VAL A 43 5.92 3.79 10.75
CA VAL A 43 7.22 3.65 10.06
C VAL A 43 8.39 4.29 10.81
N ASP A 44 8.10 5.16 11.78
CA ASP A 44 9.10 5.78 12.65
C ASP A 44 9.31 5.01 13.96
N HIS A 45 8.46 4.04 14.28
CA HIS A 45 8.60 3.25 15.50
C HIS A 45 9.87 2.40 15.46
N VAL A 46 10.69 2.48 16.51
CA VAL A 46 11.97 1.75 16.60
C VAL A 46 11.76 0.25 16.44
N GLY A 47 10.76 -0.32 17.11
CA GLY A 47 10.45 -1.75 17.02
C GLY A 47 10.11 -2.19 15.59
N PHE A 48 9.36 -1.38 14.84
CA PHE A 48 9.04 -1.67 13.44
C PHE A 48 10.29 -1.62 12.55
N ARG A 49 11.14 -0.59 12.75
CA ARG A 49 12.42 -0.48 12.04
C ARG A 49 13.33 -1.67 12.31
N SER A 50 13.48 -2.06 13.57
CA SER A 50 14.27 -3.24 13.97
C SER A 50 13.73 -4.53 13.35
N PHE A 51 12.40 -4.71 13.35
CA PHE A 51 11.75 -5.86 12.71
C PHE A 51 12.04 -5.93 11.21
N CYS A 52 11.85 -4.84 10.46
CA CYS A 52 12.15 -4.81 9.03
C CYS A 52 13.64 -5.02 8.74
N SER A 53 14.55 -4.44 9.53
CA SER A 53 15.99 -4.65 9.37
C SER A 53 16.41 -6.10 9.64
N ALA A 54 15.74 -6.79 10.57
CA ALA A 54 15.96 -8.22 10.80
C ALA A 54 15.48 -9.08 9.63
N LEU A 55 14.37 -8.71 8.98
CA LEU A 55 13.84 -9.41 7.81
C LEU A 55 14.65 -9.16 6.54
N GLN A 56 15.02 -7.90 6.29
CA GLN A 56 15.74 -7.49 5.09
C GLN A 56 16.64 -6.28 5.41
N PRO A 57 17.93 -6.51 5.71
CA PRO A 57 18.86 -5.46 6.10
C PRO A 57 19.06 -4.36 5.05
N LEU A 58 18.85 -4.66 3.76
CA LEU A 58 19.00 -3.70 2.67
C LEU A 58 17.77 -2.77 2.52
N PHE A 59 16.66 -3.07 3.19
CA PHE A 59 15.44 -2.29 3.07
C PHE A 59 15.53 -0.99 3.87
N LYS A 60 15.48 0.14 3.16
CA LYS A 60 15.33 1.46 3.79
C LYS A 60 13.86 1.86 3.78
N ILE A 61 13.23 1.85 4.96
CA ILE A 61 11.81 2.19 5.18
C ILE A 61 11.47 3.63 4.75
N GLY A 62 12.43 4.54 4.77
CA GLY A 62 12.18 5.97 4.50
C GLY A 62 11.58 6.69 5.71
N THR A 63 11.04 7.89 5.48
CA THR A 63 10.38 8.73 6.49
C THR A 63 8.87 8.71 6.30
N ARG A 64 8.10 9.21 7.28
CA ARG A 64 6.67 9.50 7.11
C ARG A 64 6.34 10.28 5.84
N ASN A 65 7.13 11.32 5.52
CA ASN A 65 6.91 12.14 4.33
C ASN A 65 7.15 11.35 3.04
N THR A 66 8.16 10.47 3.06
CA THR A 66 8.45 9.56 1.95
C THR A 66 7.28 8.59 1.73
N MET A 67 6.79 7.95 2.80
CA MET A 67 5.66 7.02 2.72
C MET A 67 4.38 7.70 2.26
N ARG A 68 4.12 8.91 2.74
CA ARG A 68 3.00 9.72 2.26
C ARG A 68 3.10 9.99 0.76
N LYS A 69 4.28 10.37 0.27
CA LYS A 69 4.50 10.60 -1.17
C LYS A 69 4.21 9.33 -1.98
N ASP A 70 4.71 8.18 -1.53
CA ASP A 70 4.50 6.89 -2.21
C ASP A 70 3.02 6.51 -2.27
N ILE A 71 2.29 6.69 -1.16
CA ILE A 71 0.85 6.45 -1.10
C ILE A 71 0.09 7.37 -2.07
N MET A 72 0.44 8.66 -2.11
CA MET A 72 -0.22 9.61 -3.02
C MET A 72 0.07 9.32 -4.48
N GLU A 73 1.28 8.87 -4.82
CA GLU A 73 1.65 8.45 -6.17
C GLU A 73 0.87 7.20 -6.59
N GLN A 74 0.80 6.19 -5.72
CA GLN A 74 0.01 4.99 -5.95
C GLN A 74 -1.48 5.32 -6.13
N TYR A 75 -2.03 6.19 -5.28
CA TYR A 75 -3.41 6.67 -5.41
C TYR A 75 -3.64 7.37 -6.76
N GLY A 76 -2.72 8.25 -7.18
CA GLY A 76 -2.83 8.93 -8.47
C GLY A 76 -2.87 7.96 -9.65
N LEU A 77 -2.05 6.90 -9.59
CA LEU A 77 -2.03 5.85 -10.61
C LEU A 77 -3.34 5.05 -10.63
N GLU A 78 -3.81 4.58 -9.47
CA GLU A 78 -5.05 3.81 -9.38
C GLU A 78 -6.28 4.66 -9.73
N LYS A 79 -6.30 5.94 -9.34
CA LYS A 79 -7.32 6.90 -9.75
C LYS A 79 -7.37 7.06 -11.27
N LYS A 80 -6.21 7.18 -11.94
CA LYS A 80 -6.15 7.29 -13.40
C LYS A 80 -6.75 6.05 -14.06
N LYS A 81 -6.37 4.85 -13.61
CA LYS A 81 -6.94 3.59 -14.11
C LYS A 81 -8.44 3.50 -13.89
N ALA A 82 -8.94 3.93 -12.73
CA ALA A 82 -10.36 3.94 -12.43
C ALA A 82 -11.13 4.90 -13.38
N ILE A 83 -10.57 6.06 -13.67
CA ILE A 83 -11.14 7.01 -14.65
C ILE A 83 -11.17 6.41 -16.06
N GLU A 84 -10.06 5.82 -16.51
CA GLU A 84 -9.98 5.17 -17.82
C GLU A 84 -10.98 4.01 -17.94
N TYR A 85 -11.10 3.20 -16.89
CA TYR A 85 -12.10 2.14 -16.81
C TYR A 85 -13.52 2.69 -16.89
N MET A 86 -13.84 3.74 -16.13
CA MET A 86 -15.16 4.38 -16.15
C MET A 86 -15.49 5.02 -17.51
N ALA A 87 -14.50 5.62 -18.19
CA ALA A 87 -14.68 6.21 -19.51
C ALA A 87 -15.05 5.17 -20.59
N GLY A 88 -14.69 3.90 -20.39
CA GLY A 88 -15.05 2.80 -21.28
C GLY A 88 -16.46 2.25 -21.09
N ILE A 89 -17.19 2.70 -20.06
CA ILE A 89 -18.53 2.20 -19.74
C ILE A 89 -19.56 2.98 -20.57
N SER A 90 -20.33 2.27 -21.39
CA SER A 90 -21.42 2.85 -22.21
C SER A 90 -22.75 2.97 -21.48
N SER A 91 -22.86 2.46 -20.25
CA SER A 91 -24.05 2.51 -19.40
C SER A 91 -24.00 3.64 -18.38
N ARG A 92 -25.14 3.91 -17.73
CA ARG A 92 -25.21 4.88 -16.62
C ARG A 92 -24.57 4.29 -15.37
N VAL A 93 -23.62 5.02 -14.78
CA VAL A 93 -22.93 4.66 -13.54
C VAL A 93 -23.29 5.69 -12.46
N ALA A 94 -23.74 5.23 -11.30
CA ALA A 94 -23.90 6.06 -10.11
C ALA A 94 -22.72 5.79 -9.17
N VAL A 95 -22.01 6.85 -8.78
CA VAL A 95 -20.91 6.78 -7.80
C VAL A 95 -21.39 7.43 -6.52
N THR A 96 -21.41 6.67 -5.43
CA THR A 96 -21.64 7.20 -4.09
C THR A 96 -20.29 7.18 -3.36
N THR A 97 -19.96 8.28 -2.72
CA THR A 97 -18.79 8.36 -1.84
C THR A 97 -19.28 8.92 -0.53
N ASP A 98 -19.18 8.13 0.52
CA ASP A 98 -19.39 8.60 1.88
C ASP A 98 -18.11 9.29 2.37
N MET A 99 -18.27 10.51 2.88
CA MET A 99 -17.20 11.22 3.56
C MET A 99 -17.66 11.43 5.00
N TRP A 100 -17.30 10.50 5.87
CA TRP A 100 -17.40 10.73 7.31
C TRP A 100 -16.15 11.46 7.82
N THR A 101 -16.34 12.61 8.44
CA THR A 101 -15.31 13.26 9.25
C THR A 101 -15.39 12.70 10.66
N SER A 102 -14.40 11.91 11.09
CA SER A 102 -14.27 11.55 12.50
C SER A 102 -13.98 12.80 13.33
N ASP A 103 -14.75 13.05 14.39
CA ASP A 103 -14.72 14.27 15.23
C ASP A 103 -13.46 14.44 16.12
N ASN A 104 -12.30 13.89 15.71
CA ASN A 104 -11.06 13.96 16.47
C ASN A 104 -10.02 14.88 15.81
N GLN A 105 -10.45 16.10 15.49
CA GLN A 105 -9.61 17.19 14.98
C GLN A 105 -8.69 17.76 16.07
N LYS A 106 -7.77 16.97 16.64
CA LYS A 106 -6.74 17.49 17.56
C LYS A 106 -5.32 17.00 17.36
N ARG A 107 -5.01 16.15 16.38
CA ARG A 107 -3.61 15.80 16.05
C ARG A 107 -3.44 15.73 14.55
N GLY A 108 -2.64 16.66 14.01
CA GLY A 108 -2.48 16.88 12.58
C GLY A 108 -2.10 15.61 11.80
N CYS A 109 -2.62 15.55 10.57
CA CYS A 109 -2.40 14.49 9.58
C CYS A 109 -3.07 13.14 9.85
N ASN A 110 -4.41 13.07 9.77
CA ASN A 110 -5.13 11.83 9.44
C ASN A 110 -6.13 12.00 8.27
N ASP A 111 -5.99 13.02 7.43
CA ASP A 111 -6.92 13.27 6.30
C ASP A 111 -6.66 12.40 5.06
N TYR A 112 -5.69 11.48 5.10
CA TYR A 112 -5.16 10.82 3.89
C TYR A 112 -5.59 9.36 3.72
N VAL A 113 -6.18 8.75 4.75
CA VAL A 113 -6.46 7.30 4.77
C VAL A 113 -7.96 6.99 4.73
N THR A 114 -8.83 7.95 5.05
CA THR A 114 -10.30 7.78 4.97
C THR A 114 -10.86 7.86 3.54
N CYS A 115 -10.02 8.06 2.52
CA CYS A 115 -10.44 8.01 1.11
C CYS A 115 -10.41 6.58 0.54
N CYS A 116 -10.78 5.59 1.37
CA CYS A 116 -11.10 4.24 0.90
C CYS A 116 -12.44 4.27 0.15
N ILE A 117 -12.36 4.64 -1.13
CA ILE A 117 -13.02 3.98 -2.26
C ILE A 117 -14.27 3.16 -1.85
N LEU A 118 -15.44 3.79 -1.83
CA LEU A 118 -16.72 3.08 -1.84
C LEU A 118 -16.98 2.62 -3.29
N LEU A 119 -16.66 1.36 -3.59
CA LEU A 119 -16.97 0.73 -4.88
C LEU A 119 -18.43 0.25 -4.90
N VAL A 120 -19.20 0.89 -5.80
CA VAL A 120 -20.25 0.35 -6.68
C VAL A 120 -21.17 -0.72 -6.10
N LEU A 121 -22.44 -0.37 -5.87
CA LEU A 121 -23.60 -1.21 -6.21
C LEU A 121 -24.83 -0.35 -6.54
N CYS A 122 -25.66 -0.88 -7.47
CA CYS A 122 -27.02 -0.49 -7.86
C CYS A 122 -27.17 0.78 -8.73
N SER A 123 -27.80 0.76 -9.92
CA SER A 123 -28.62 -0.28 -10.54
C SER A 123 -28.56 -0.16 -12.07
N HIS A 124 -28.25 -1.27 -12.72
CA HIS A 124 -28.94 -1.62 -13.95
C HIS A 124 -30.33 -2.07 -13.52
N GLU A 125 -31.40 -1.41 -13.99
CA GLU A 125 -32.65 -1.99 -14.50
C GLU A 125 -33.74 -0.92 -14.68
N PRO A 126 -34.77 -1.21 -15.50
CA PRO A 126 -34.85 -0.87 -16.93
C PRO A 126 -35.35 0.55 -17.25
#